data_AF-A0A7S2IE51-F1
#
_entry.id   AF-A0A7S2IE51-F1
#
_cell.length_a   1.000
_cell.length_b   1.000
_cell.length_c   1.000
_cell.angle_alpha   90.00
_cell.angle_beta   90.00
_cell.angle_gamma   90.00
#
_symmetry.space_group_name_H-M   'P 1'
#
loop_
_entity.id
_entity.type
_entity.pdbx_description
1 polymer ?
#
loop_
_entity_poly.entity_id
_entity_poly.type
_entity_poly.pdbx_seq_one_letter_code
_entity_poly.pdbx_strand_id
1 'polypeptide(L)'
;DAALMMQLGMDGVFVGSGIFKSENPAARAAAIVRATTHYKDPKVLMEVSTGLGPAMVGISDIKGDPVNFRDREGGEYSYAGRVPPKKELHGATETQMYGSSWEKN
;
A
#
# COMPACT_ATOMS: atom_id res chain seq x y z
N ASP A 1 -1.58 -5.51 9.09
CA ASP A 1 -1.94 -4.14 8.64
C ASP A 1 -3.42 -3.86 8.73
N ALA A 2 -4.27 -4.57 7.97
CA ALA A 2 -5.72 -4.36 8.00
C ALA A 2 -6.30 -4.36 9.43
N ALA A 3 -5.98 -5.38 10.22
CA ALA A 3 -6.43 -5.47 11.61
C ALA A 3 -5.92 -4.32 12.50
N LEU A 4 -4.69 -3.83 12.27
CA LEU A 4 -4.13 -2.71 13.03
C LEU A 4 -4.92 -1.43 12.77
N MET A 5 -5.27 -1.15 11.51
CA MET A 5 -6.08 0.03 11.17
C MET A 5 -7.46 -0.02 11.83
N MET A 6 -8.09 -1.20 11.85
CA MET A 6 -9.36 -1.39 12.56
C MET A 6 -9.22 -1.20 14.08
N GLN A 7 -8.12 -1.66 14.69
CA GLN A 7 -7.84 -1.44 16.11
C GLN A 7 -7.64 0.04 16.47
N LEU A 8 -7.15 0.86 15.53
CA LEU A 8 -7.01 2.30 15.70
C LEU A 8 -8.33 3.07 15.55
N GLY A 9 -9.46 2.38 15.31
CA GLY A 9 -10.79 2.98 15.25
C GLY A 9 -11.27 3.35 13.85
N MET A 10 -10.68 2.80 12.79
CA MET A 10 -11.14 2.98 11.42
C MET A 10 -12.39 2.14 11.13
N ASP A 11 -13.29 2.65 10.29
CA ASP A 11 -14.51 1.94 9.85
C ASP A 11 -14.24 0.89 8.77
N GLY A 12 -13.09 0.99 8.10
CA GLY A 12 -12.71 0.09 7.01
C GLY A 12 -11.31 0.34 6.47
N VAL A 13 -10.88 -0.53 5.56
CA VAL A 13 -9.56 -0.47 4.93
C VAL A 13 -9.67 -0.62 3.42
N PHE A 14 -8.90 0.17 2.67
CA PHE A 14 -8.77 0.05 1.22
C PHE A 14 -7.48 -0.69 0.87
N VAL A 15 -7.58 -1.70 0.01
CA VAL A 15 -6.43 -2.45 -0.47
C VAL A 15 -6.54 -2.67 -1.97
N GLY A 16 -5.51 -2.25 -2.71
CA GLY A 16 -5.41 -2.49 -4.15
C GLY A 16 -4.19 -3.34 -4.46
N SER A 17 -3.06 -2.65 -4.70
CA SER A 17 -1.81 -3.26 -5.13
C SER A 17 -1.34 -4.38 -4.18
N GLY A 18 -1.55 -4.25 -2.87
CA GLY A 18 -1.19 -5.25 -1.86
C GLY A 18 -1.81 -6.64 -2.06
N ILE A 19 -2.93 -6.73 -2.78
CA ILE A 19 -3.57 -8.00 -3.17
C ILE A 19 -3.06 -8.45 -4.55
N PHE A 20 -3.21 -7.60 -5.56
CA PHE A 20 -3.01 -8.00 -6.96
C PHE A 20 -1.53 -8.14 -7.37
N LYS A 21 -0.59 -7.55 -6.63
CA LYS A 21 0.85 -7.72 -6.86
C LYS A 21 1.51 -8.71 -5.88
N SER A 22 0.70 -9.54 -5.21
CA SER A 22 1.19 -10.64 -4.38
C SER A 22 1.23 -11.94 -5.17
N GLU A 23 1.95 -12.94 -4.67
CA GLU A 23 2.04 -14.26 -5.33
C GLU A 23 0.67 -14.98 -5.38
N ASN A 24 -0.14 -14.84 -4.33
CA ASN A 24 -1.48 -15.44 -4.27
C ASN A 24 -2.56 -14.39 -3.95
N PRO A 25 -3.06 -13.66 -4.96
CA PRO A 25 -4.06 -12.61 -4.76
C PRO A 25 -5.36 -13.11 -4.11
N ALA A 26 -5.85 -14.30 -4.49
CA ALA A 26 -7.11 -14.83 -3.98
C ALA A 26 -7.02 -15.17 -2.48
N ALA A 27 -5.97 -15.89 -2.06
CA ALA A 27 -5.76 -16.21 -0.66
C ALA A 27 -5.52 -14.94 0.18
N ARG A 28 -4.76 -13.98 -0.36
CA ARG A 28 -4.47 -12.71 0.32
C ARG A 28 -5.71 -11.83 0.48
N ALA A 29 -6.57 -11.74 -0.54
CA ALA A 29 -7.84 -11.03 -0.44
C ALA A 29 -8.73 -11.64 0.66
N ALA A 30 -8.88 -12.96 0.67
CA ALA A 30 -9.67 -13.67 1.68
C ALA A 30 -9.11 -13.46 3.11
N ALA A 31 -7.79 -13.49 3.27
CA ALA A 31 -7.15 -13.22 4.55
C ALA A 31 -7.34 -11.78 5.03
N ILE A 32 -7.26 -10.80 4.13
CA ILE A 32 -7.49 -9.38 4.47
C ILE A 32 -8.93 -9.16 4.92
N VAL A 33 -9.91 -9.73 4.21
CA VAL A 33 -11.32 -9.64 4.60
C VAL A 33 -11.53 -10.22 6.00
N ARG A 34 -11.03 -11.44 6.25
CA ARG A 34 -11.13 -12.08 7.57
C ARG A 34 -10.41 -11.29 8.66
N ALA A 35 -9.24 -10.73 8.37
CA ALA A 35 -8.48 -9.90 9.31
C ALA A 35 -9.21 -8.60 9.66
N THR A 36 -9.90 -7.98 8.70
CA THR A 36 -10.73 -6.79 8.94
C THR A 36 -11.96 -7.13 9.77
N THR A 37 -12.61 -8.28 9.54
CA THR A 37 -13.78 -8.70 10.32
C THR A 37 -13.43 -9.11 11.75
N HIS A 38 -12.34 -9.86 11.93
CA HIS A 38 -11.93 -10.44 13.21
C HIS A 38 -10.71 -9.73 13.82
N TYR A 39 -10.59 -8.42 13.64
CA TYR A 39 -9.40 -7.65 14.02
C TYR A 39 -9.05 -7.68 15.51
N LYS A 40 -9.98 -8.10 16.38
CA LYS A 40 -9.76 -8.27 17.84
C LYS A 40 -9.39 -9.69 18.25
N ASP A 41 -9.46 -10.67 17.36
CA ASP A 41 -9.15 -12.07 17.67
C ASP A 41 -7.73 -12.43 17.22
N PRO A 42 -6.75 -12.52 18.13
CA PRO A 42 -5.37 -12.81 17.78
C PRO A 42 -5.18 -14.21 17.18
N LYS A 43 -6.06 -15.18 17.48
CA LYS A 43 -5.95 -16.54 16.92
C LYS A 43 -6.31 -16.53 15.45
N VAL A 44 -7.42 -15.90 15.09
CA VAL A 44 -7.84 -15.75 13.69
C VAL A 44 -6.79 -14.97 12.91
N LEU A 45 -6.23 -13.90 13.48
CA LEU A 45 -5.18 -13.11 12.83
C LEU A 45 -3.91 -13.93 12.55
N MET A 46 -3.50 -14.79 13.49
CA MET A 46 -2.39 -15.71 13.29
C MET A 46 -2.68 -16.67 12.14
N GLU A 47 -3.84 -17.34 12.15
CA GLU A 47 -4.23 -18.30 11.11
C GLU A 47 -4.25 -17.67 9.71
N VAL A 48 -4.90 -16.51 9.55
CA VAL A 48 -5.02 -15.86 8.25
C VAL A 48 -3.71 -15.26 7.75
N SER A 49 -2.73 -15.05 8.63
CA SER A 49 -1.41 -14.54 8.24
C SER A 49 -0.47 -15.66 7.76
N THR A 50 -0.81 -16.93 7.96
CA THR A 50 0.01 -18.07 7.53
C THR A 50 -0.27 -18.48 6.09
N GLY A 51 0.76 -18.97 5.38
CA GLY A 51 0.59 -19.57 4.05
C GLY A 51 0.25 -18.61 2.90
N LEU A 52 0.36 -17.29 3.10
CA LEU A 52 -0.02 -16.28 2.12
C LEU A 52 1.02 -15.99 1.03
N GLY A 53 2.15 -16.70 1.04
CA GLY A 53 3.28 -16.43 0.14
C GLY A 53 3.91 -15.04 0.35
N PRO A 54 4.92 -14.68 -0.46
CA PRO A 54 5.57 -13.39 -0.40
C PRO A 54 4.55 -12.26 -0.66
N ALA A 55 4.64 -11.24 0.19
CA ALA A 55 3.93 -9.99 -0.01
C ALA A 55 4.52 -9.22 -1.20
N MET A 56 3.79 -8.19 -1.65
CA MET A 56 4.37 -7.25 -2.59
C MET A 56 5.65 -6.63 -2.01
N VAL A 57 6.68 -6.50 -2.86
CA VAL A 57 7.84 -5.67 -2.57
C VAL A 57 7.40 -4.20 -2.49
N GLY A 58 7.32 -3.65 -1.29
CA GLY A 58 7.06 -2.23 -1.04
C GLY A 58 8.27 -1.35 -1.34
N ILE A 59 8.06 -0.03 -1.31
CA ILE A 59 9.12 0.98 -1.39
C ILE A 59 9.30 1.56 0.01
N SER A 60 10.53 1.79 0.44
CA SER A 60 10.80 2.46 1.70
C SER A 60 11.14 3.91 1.39
N ASP A 61 10.19 4.85 1.48
CA ASP A 61 10.44 6.29 1.25
C ASP A 61 11.26 6.92 2.38
N ILE A 62 12.47 6.40 2.54
CA ILE A 62 13.59 6.98 3.26
C ILE A 62 14.22 7.94 2.26
N LYS A 63 14.67 9.13 2.70
CA LYS A 63 15.21 10.26 1.90
C LYS A 63 16.11 9.95 0.67
N GLY A 64 16.58 8.72 0.48
CA GLY A 64 17.37 8.27 -0.66
C GLY A 64 16.70 7.22 -1.57
N ASP A 65 15.43 6.85 -1.38
CA ASP A 65 14.75 5.86 -2.23
C ASP A 65 14.20 6.55 -3.50
N PRO A 66 14.64 6.16 -4.70
CA PRO A 66 14.30 6.82 -5.96
C PRO A 66 12.88 6.58 -6.48
N VAL A 67 12.07 5.78 -5.80
CA VAL A 67 10.84 5.24 -6.39
C VAL A 67 9.62 5.90 -5.75
N ASN A 68 8.81 6.65 -6.51
CA ASN A 68 7.51 7.09 -5.99
C ASN A 68 6.47 5.99 -6.19
N PHE A 69 5.50 5.89 -5.27
CA PHE A 69 4.35 4.97 -5.38
C PHE A 69 3.64 5.08 -6.73
N ARG A 70 3.46 6.31 -7.23
CA ARG A 70 2.81 6.62 -8.51
C ARG A 70 3.53 6.02 -9.72
N ASP A 71 4.85 5.90 -9.64
CA ASP A 71 5.67 5.49 -10.79
C ASP A 71 5.61 3.97 -11.05
N ARG A 72 4.97 3.20 -10.16
CA ARG A 72 4.80 1.72 -10.29
C ARG A 72 3.35 1.29 -10.57
N GLU A 73 2.41 2.21 -10.74
CA GLU A 73 1.04 1.85 -11.14
C GLU A 73 0.97 1.55 -12.65
N GLY A 74 1.61 0.46 -13.09
CA GLY A 74 1.52 0.04 -14.49
C GLY A 74 2.53 -0.98 -15.02
N GLY A 75 3.55 -1.40 -14.24
CA GLY A 75 4.52 -2.37 -14.74
C GLY A 75 5.73 -2.58 -13.82
N GLU A 76 6.64 -3.43 -14.26
CA GLU A 76 7.94 -3.67 -13.62
C GLU A 76 8.83 -2.41 -13.77
N TYR A 77 9.21 -1.79 -12.66
CA TYR A 77 10.05 -0.60 -12.65
C TYR A 77 11.53 -1.00 -12.64
N SER A 78 12.26 -0.69 -13.70
CA SER A 78 13.72 -0.83 -13.73
C SER A 78 14.39 0.46 -13.23
N TYR A 79 15.05 0.40 -12.07
CA TYR A 79 15.77 1.56 -11.54
C TYR A 79 17.09 1.79 -12.31
N ALA A 80 17.15 2.86 -13.11
CA ALA A 80 18.31 3.22 -13.92
C ALA A 80 19.41 4.03 -13.17
N GLY A 81 19.39 4.06 -11.84
CA GLY A 81 20.41 4.75 -11.03
C GLY A 81 20.21 6.27 -10.85
N ARG A 82 19.06 6.83 -11.23
CA ARG A 82 18.70 8.23 -10.96
C ARG A 82 17.27 8.32 -10.43
N VAL A 83 17.06 9.14 -9.40
CA VAL A 83 15.73 9.52 -8.92
C VAL A 83 14.99 10.20 -10.08
N PRO A 84 13.82 9.69 -10.53
CA PRO A 84 13.04 10.34 -11.56
C PRO A 84 12.64 11.76 -11.12
N PRO A 85 12.76 12.77 -12.02
CA PRO A 85 12.32 14.12 -11.70
C PRO A 85 10.80 14.14 -11.43
N LYS A 86 10.38 14.92 -10.42
CA LYS A 86 8.97 15.08 -10.07
C LYS A 86 8.21 15.57 -11.30
N LYS A 87 7.23 14.77 -11.78
CA LYS A 87 6.39 15.17 -12.91
C LYS A 87 5.50 16.34 -12.49
N GLU A 88 5.55 17.45 -13.21
CA GLU A 88 4.65 18.58 -13.00
C GLU A 88 3.24 18.18 -13.45
N LEU A 89 2.37 17.93 -12.46
CA LEU A 89 0.98 17.59 -12.70
C LEU A 89 0.23 18.85 -13.15
N HIS A 90 -0.29 18.84 -14.37
CA HIS A 90 -1.13 19.91 -14.90
C HIS A 90 -2.59 19.44 -14.90
N GLY A 91 -3.47 20.20 -14.23
CA GLY A 91 -4.91 19.91 -14.11
C GLY A 91 -5.38 19.70 -12.66
N ALA A 92 -6.69 19.87 -12.44
CA ALA A 92 -7.34 19.69 -11.13
C ALA A 92 -7.38 18.20 -10.76
N THR A 93 -6.30 17.70 -10.17
CA THR A 93 -6.23 16.34 -9.63
C THR A 93 -6.59 16.37 -8.15
N GLU A 94 -7.25 15.32 -7.64
CA GLU A 94 -7.67 15.21 -6.23
C GLU A 94 -6.55 15.49 -5.22
N THR A 95 -5.29 15.25 -5.58
CA THR A 95 -4.12 15.59 -4.76
C THR A 95 -3.89 17.09 -4.54
N GLN A 96 -4.55 17.97 -5.29
CA GLN A 96 -4.59 19.41 -5.02
C GLN A 96 -5.71 19.79 -4.04
N MET A 97 -6.78 18.98 -3.95
CA MET A 97 -7.95 19.25 -3.09
C MET A 97 -7.69 18.82 -1.64
N TYR A 98 -7.00 17.70 -1.43
CA TYR A 98 -6.45 17.33 -0.13
C TYR A 98 -5.02 17.85 -0.03
N GLY A 99 -4.90 19.10 0.41
CA GLY A 99 -3.64 19.85 0.48
C GLY A 99 -2.45 18.97 0.88
N SER A 100 -1.57 18.72 -0.08
CA SER A 100 -0.26 18.14 0.22
C SER A 100 0.44 19.08 1.19
N SER A 101 0.77 18.60 2.39
CA SER A 101 1.51 19.34 3.43
C SER A 101 2.98 19.62 3.07
N TRP A 102 3.25 19.84 1.79
CA TRP A 102 4.58 19.91 1.17
C TRP A 102 4.73 21.17 0.33
N GLU A 103 4.10 22.27 0.76
CA GLU A 103 4.55 23.59 0.35
C GLU A 103 5.82 23.93 1.14
N LYS A 104 6.89 24.20 0.41
CA LYS A 104 8.14 24.71 0.96
C LYS A 104 7.98 26.21 1.17
N ASN A 105 8.18 26.68 2.40
CA ASN A 105 8.67 28.05 2.63
C ASN A 105 10.05 28.21 1.98
#